data_AF-A0A413R6T7-F1
#
_entry.id   AF-A0A413R6T7-F1
#
_cell.length_a   1.000
_cell.length_b   1.000
_cell.length_c   1.000
_cell.angle_alpha   90.00
_cell.angle_beta   90.00
_cell.angle_gamma   90.00
#
_symmetry.space_group_name_H-M   'P 1'
#
loop_
_entity.id
_entity.type
_entity.pdbx_description
1 polymer ?
#
loop_
_entity_poly.entity_id
_entity_poly.type
_entity_poly.pdbx_seq_one_letter_code
_entity_poly.pdbx_strand_id
1 'polypeptide(L)'
;MKKIINLTILSTIILSLSFIPAIPTNAASKVNITYYAGKGHFKAKPNRSKSKINIKNKINKKRGYAPSIKRDGYTFDGWYTKKKGGKKYSASTIITKNQKLYPHWLKKYKVNNNYFIPLGTTYPNLSDYEPYWGTLKILKKKKGSYSYDYTLINEKQDYFYVTSNVNALDDNGNFLYDYGFSSLNCKLKNLININKATNFKIFLRKLGVKYYNYDSNSKFLDFICCKTYYASEHKYIDVVWQIYLDKKNQIFPNTNVSFVLTDDWKRY
;
A
#
# COMPACT_ATOMS: atom_id res chain seq x y z
N MET A 1 38.93 95.02 21.56
CA MET A 1 37.95 94.28 22.41
C MET A 1 37.10 93.35 21.55
N LYS A 2 37.33 92.05 21.60
CA LYS A 2 36.32 90.96 21.76
C LYS A 2 37.01 89.60 21.63
N LYS A 3 36.89 88.81 22.71
CA LYS A 3 37.24 87.39 22.85
C LYS A 3 36.33 86.52 21.97
N ILE A 4 36.75 85.26 21.74
CA ILE A 4 36.00 83.97 21.85
C ILE A 4 36.91 82.90 21.18
N ILE A 5 37.63 82.04 21.90
CA ILE A 5 37.26 80.82 22.67
C ILE A 5 37.02 79.57 21.78
N ASN A 6 37.93 78.59 21.96
CA ASN A 6 37.86 77.11 21.91
C ASN A 6 37.13 76.36 20.77
N LEU A 7 37.83 75.35 20.22
CA LEU A 7 37.29 74.00 19.95
C LEU A 7 38.46 72.99 19.83
N THR A 8 38.90 72.40 20.94
CA THR A 8 38.71 70.98 21.32
C THR A 8 39.11 69.93 20.27
N ILE A 9 40.26 69.29 20.54
CA ILE A 9 40.51 67.84 20.59
C ILE A 9 39.48 66.98 19.84
N LEU A 10 39.90 66.33 18.74
CA LEU A 10 39.27 65.11 18.26
C LEU A 10 40.31 63.98 18.15
N SER A 11 40.35 63.22 19.24
CA SER A 11 40.75 61.81 19.38
C SER A 11 41.27 61.09 18.13
N THR A 12 42.55 60.73 18.17
CA THR A 12 43.13 59.64 17.38
C THR A 12 42.58 58.30 17.86
N ILE A 13 41.58 57.76 17.18
CA ILE A 13 41.20 56.34 17.33
C ILE A 13 41.96 55.55 16.26
N ILE A 14 43.05 54.90 16.67
CA ILE A 14 43.74 53.90 15.88
C ILE A 14 42.80 52.69 15.76
N LEU A 15 42.23 52.51 14.57
CA LEU A 15 41.43 51.34 14.22
C LEU A 15 42.39 50.14 14.07
N SER A 16 42.64 49.40 15.14
CA SER A 16 43.35 48.11 15.06
C SER A 16 42.43 47.07 14.41
N LEU A 17 42.42 47.05 13.07
CA LEU A 17 41.90 45.93 12.31
C LEU A 17 42.81 44.72 12.57
N SER A 18 42.48 43.94 13.60
CA SER A 18 43.01 42.59 13.73
C SER A 18 42.49 41.78 12.54
N PHE A 19 43.37 41.56 11.55
CA PHE A 19 43.14 40.60 10.48
C PHE A 19 42.99 39.23 11.13
N ILE A 20 41.76 38.80 11.40
CA ILE A 20 41.47 37.39 11.66
C ILE A 20 41.70 36.70 10.31
N PRO A 21 42.69 35.79 10.18
CA PRO A 21 42.83 35.03 8.95
C PRO A 21 41.54 34.22 8.79
N ALA A 22 40.82 34.46 7.70
CA ALA A 22 39.67 33.64 7.34
C ALA A 22 40.19 32.21 7.17
N ILE A 23 39.92 31.33 8.14
CA ILE A 23 40.20 29.90 8.01
C ILE A 23 39.39 29.44 6.79
N PRO A 24 40.02 28.99 5.70
CA PRO A 24 39.28 28.48 4.57
C PRO A 24 38.51 27.25 5.06
N THR A 25 37.21 27.39 5.23
CA THR A 25 36.35 26.24 5.48
C THR A 25 36.38 25.40 4.22
N ASN A 26 37.18 24.32 4.23
CA ASN A 26 37.30 23.42 3.09
C ASN A 26 35.90 23.02 2.63
N ALA A 27 35.56 23.39 1.40
CA ALA A 27 34.27 23.05 0.81
C ALA A 27 34.09 21.53 0.89
N ALA A 28 33.07 21.08 1.62
CA ALA A 28 32.86 19.65 1.85
C ALA A 28 32.89 18.86 0.53
N SER A 29 33.81 17.90 0.42
CA SER A 29 33.98 17.06 -0.76
C SER A 29 32.64 16.45 -1.19
N LYS A 30 32.34 16.53 -2.49
CA LYS A 30 31.08 16.04 -3.08
C LYS A 30 31.32 14.84 -3.97
N VAL A 31 30.37 13.92 -3.98
CA VAL A 31 30.35 12.75 -4.87
C VAL A 31 29.01 12.67 -5.61
N ASN A 32 29.03 12.01 -6.76
CA ASN A 32 27.86 11.82 -7.61
C ASN A 32 27.21 10.45 -7.33
N ILE A 33 25.91 10.47 -7.07
CA ILE A 33 25.06 9.29 -7.11
C ILE A 33 24.26 9.31 -8.41
N THR A 34 24.47 8.30 -9.25
CA THR A 34 23.74 8.10 -10.50
C THR A 34 22.59 7.12 -10.29
N TYR A 35 21.36 7.58 -10.47
CA TYR A 35 20.14 6.76 -10.44
C TYR A 35 19.74 6.41 -11.86
N TYR A 36 19.58 5.14 -12.18
CA TYR A 36 19.11 4.67 -13.49
C TYR A 36 17.59 4.47 -13.50
N ALA A 37 16.92 4.77 -14.61
CA ALA A 37 15.49 4.52 -14.75
C ALA A 37 15.18 3.02 -15.01
N GLY A 38 16.10 2.32 -15.67
CA GLY A 38 15.90 0.93 -16.07
C GLY A 38 14.70 0.79 -17.01
N LYS A 39 13.75 -0.09 -16.66
CA LYS A 39 12.48 -0.26 -17.38
C LYS A 39 11.34 0.64 -16.86
N GLY A 40 11.63 1.57 -15.95
CA GLY A 40 10.68 2.54 -15.42
C GLY A 40 10.97 3.95 -15.95
N HIS A 41 10.26 4.93 -15.41
CA HIS A 41 10.48 6.36 -15.70
C HIS A 41 10.41 7.19 -14.42
N PHE A 42 11.19 8.27 -14.35
CA PHE A 42 11.14 9.19 -13.22
C PHE A 42 9.81 9.97 -13.21
N LYS A 43 9.21 10.15 -12.02
CA LYS A 43 7.90 10.81 -11.90
C LYS A 43 7.95 12.31 -12.19
N ALA A 44 9.05 12.98 -11.82
CA ALA A 44 9.22 14.41 -12.01
C ALA A 44 9.20 14.77 -13.50
N LYS A 45 8.35 15.73 -13.89
CA LYS A 45 8.12 16.15 -15.30
C LYS A 45 9.43 16.41 -16.06
N PRO A 46 10.43 17.14 -15.51
CA PRO A 46 11.69 17.42 -16.22
C PRO A 46 12.60 16.20 -16.44
N ASN A 47 12.31 15.07 -15.78
CA ASN A 47 13.16 13.88 -15.79
C ASN A 47 12.48 12.66 -16.41
N ARG A 48 11.23 12.77 -16.89
CA ARG A 48 10.43 11.61 -17.29
C ARG A 48 11.04 10.83 -18.47
N SER A 49 11.66 11.52 -19.42
CA SER A 49 12.35 10.93 -20.56
C SER A 49 13.80 10.49 -20.27
N LYS A 50 14.34 10.83 -19.08
CA LYS A 50 15.75 10.56 -18.77
C LYS A 50 15.96 9.11 -18.38
N SER A 51 16.95 8.47 -19.00
CA SER A 51 17.37 7.10 -18.65
C SER A 51 18.18 7.02 -17.35
N LYS A 52 18.74 8.15 -16.88
CA LYS A 52 19.44 8.30 -15.61
C LYS A 52 19.42 9.74 -15.11
N ILE A 53 19.60 9.95 -13.81
CA ILE A 53 19.86 11.25 -13.20
C ILE A 53 21.07 11.19 -12.26
N ASN A 54 21.81 12.28 -12.15
CA ASN A 54 22.93 12.42 -11.20
C ASN A 54 22.55 13.40 -10.09
N ILE A 55 22.80 13.02 -8.85
CA ILE A 55 22.63 13.89 -7.68
C ILE A 55 23.99 14.03 -6.99
N LYS A 56 24.41 15.28 -6.76
CA LYS A 56 25.62 15.60 -6.00
C LYS A 56 25.30 15.55 -4.52
N ASN A 57 26.09 14.81 -3.75
CA ASN A 57 25.94 14.65 -2.31
C ASN A 57 27.26 14.94 -1.60
N LYS A 58 27.19 15.49 -0.38
CA LYS A 58 28.36 15.64 0.50
C LYS A 58 28.83 14.26 0.97
N ILE A 59 30.15 14.05 1.00
CA ILE A 59 30.78 12.86 1.57
C ILE A 59 30.50 12.81 3.09
N ASN A 60 30.44 11.59 3.64
CA ASN A 60 30.20 11.27 5.05
C ASN A 60 28.86 11.81 5.60
N LYS A 61 27.91 12.06 4.70
CA LYS A 61 26.52 12.40 5.05
C LYS A 61 25.57 11.29 4.60
N LYS A 62 24.43 11.21 5.29
CA LYS A 62 23.32 10.33 4.90
C LYS A 62 22.85 10.70 3.50
N ARG A 63 22.42 9.69 2.75
CA ARG A 63 21.93 9.86 1.37
C ARG A 63 20.78 10.85 1.23
N GLY A 64 19.84 10.84 2.16
CA GLY A 64 18.68 11.72 2.12
C GLY A 64 17.63 11.31 1.07
N TYR A 65 17.11 12.25 0.30
CA TYR A 65 16.04 12.01 -0.68
C TYR A 65 16.53 11.26 -1.93
N ALA A 66 15.71 10.36 -2.48
CA ALA A 66 15.95 9.66 -3.74
C ALA A 66 14.84 10.04 -4.74
N PRO A 67 15.15 10.09 -6.05
CA PRO A 67 14.13 10.34 -7.05
C PRO A 67 13.00 9.31 -6.99
N SER A 68 11.77 9.80 -7.12
CA SER A 68 10.60 8.93 -7.26
C SER A 68 10.48 8.41 -8.69
N ILE A 69 10.22 7.11 -8.82
CA ILE A 69 10.20 6.39 -10.10
C ILE A 69 8.95 5.51 -10.16
N LYS A 70 8.40 5.31 -11.37
CA LYS A 70 7.23 4.46 -11.63
C LYS A 70 7.54 3.44 -12.74
N ARG A 71 6.90 2.28 -12.64
CA ARG A 71 6.83 1.28 -13.70
C ARG A 71 5.45 0.63 -13.64
N ASP A 72 4.72 0.66 -14.75
CA ASP A 72 3.35 0.15 -14.79
C ASP A 72 3.31 -1.37 -14.57
N GLY A 73 2.35 -1.83 -13.77
CA GLY A 73 2.26 -3.23 -13.31
C GLY A 73 3.26 -3.63 -12.22
N TYR A 74 4.10 -2.71 -11.72
CA TYR A 74 5.10 -3.00 -10.67
C TYR A 74 5.03 -2.02 -9.49
N THR A 75 5.40 -2.50 -8.32
CA THR A 75 5.70 -1.68 -7.13
C THR A 75 7.20 -1.48 -7.03
N PHE A 76 7.63 -0.25 -6.76
CA PHE A 76 9.03 0.08 -6.50
C PHE A 76 9.49 -0.55 -5.18
N ASP A 77 10.49 -1.44 -5.23
CA ASP A 77 11.06 -2.04 -4.01
C ASP A 77 12.11 -1.14 -3.37
N GLY A 78 12.96 -0.53 -4.21
CA GLY A 78 14.03 0.36 -3.76
C GLY A 78 15.15 0.53 -4.78
N TRP A 79 16.14 1.31 -4.38
CA TRP A 79 17.37 1.55 -5.12
C TRP A 79 18.45 0.56 -4.67
N TYR A 80 19.16 -0.07 -5.60
CA TYR A 80 20.15 -1.12 -5.32
C TYR A 80 21.46 -0.86 -6.04
N THR A 81 22.57 -1.36 -5.49
CA THR A 81 23.91 -1.15 -6.07
C THR A 81 24.16 -1.91 -7.38
N LYS A 82 23.31 -2.89 -7.73
CA LYS A 82 23.40 -3.68 -8.97
C LYS A 82 22.04 -3.84 -9.64
N LYS A 83 22.03 -4.06 -10.97
CA LYS A 83 20.80 -4.30 -11.76
C LYS A 83 20.03 -5.55 -11.29
N LYS A 84 20.75 -6.61 -10.93
CA LYS A 84 20.23 -7.84 -10.30
C LYS A 84 21.01 -8.06 -9.00
N GLY A 85 20.32 -8.43 -7.92
CA GLY A 85 20.92 -8.53 -6.59
C GLY A 85 21.52 -7.21 -6.09
N GLY A 86 22.61 -7.29 -5.36
CA GLY A 86 23.27 -6.12 -4.76
C GLY A 86 22.62 -5.70 -3.44
N LYS A 87 23.21 -4.68 -2.81
CA LYS A 87 22.75 -4.16 -1.52
C LYS A 87 21.70 -3.08 -1.75
N LYS A 88 20.60 -3.14 -0.99
CA LYS A 88 19.58 -2.08 -0.98
C LYS A 88 20.18 -0.81 -0.39
N TYR A 89 19.99 0.29 -1.08
CA TYR A 89 20.56 1.59 -0.73
C TYR A 89 19.46 2.45 -0.07
N SER A 90 19.60 2.68 1.24
CA SER A 90 18.60 3.35 2.09
C SER A 90 18.83 4.87 2.16
N ALA A 91 17.86 5.62 2.68
CA ALA A 91 18.05 7.04 3.01
C ALA A 91 19.13 7.29 4.08
N SER A 92 19.34 6.31 4.97
CA SER A 92 20.33 6.36 6.04
C SER A 92 21.73 5.92 5.63
N THR A 93 21.92 5.40 4.41
CA THR A 93 23.23 4.96 3.94
C THR A 93 24.19 6.15 3.89
N ILE A 94 25.36 6.00 4.51
CA ILE A 94 26.43 7.01 4.48
C ILE A 94 27.09 6.97 3.11
N ILE A 95 27.22 8.14 2.49
CA ILE A 95 27.82 8.28 1.18
C ILE A 95 29.32 8.56 1.33
N THR A 96 30.15 7.66 0.82
CA THR A 96 31.61 7.80 0.87
C THR A 96 32.25 7.95 -0.51
N LYS A 97 31.57 7.53 -1.58
CA LYS A 97 32.10 7.53 -2.95
C LYS A 97 30.99 7.65 -4.01
N ASN A 98 31.41 7.86 -5.24
CA ASN A 98 30.51 7.79 -6.40
C ASN A 98 29.80 6.43 -6.46
N GLN A 99 28.49 6.43 -6.71
CA GLN A 99 27.68 5.21 -6.68
C GLN A 99 26.66 5.20 -7.81
N LYS A 100 26.52 4.04 -8.46
CA LYS A 100 25.44 3.76 -9.41
C LYS A 100 24.34 2.99 -8.69
N LEU A 101 23.09 3.41 -8.88
CA LEU A 101 21.91 2.81 -8.26
C LEU A 101 20.87 2.43 -9.32
N TYR A 102 20.30 1.25 -9.14
CA TYR A 102 19.35 0.63 -10.06
C TYR A 102 18.03 0.34 -9.35
N PRO A 103 16.88 0.56 -10.00
CA PRO A 103 15.59 0.37 -9.37
C PRO A 103 15.23 -1.12 -9.41
N HIS A 104 14.85 -1.65 -8.26
CA HIS A 104 14.27 -2.99 -8.17
C HIS A 104 12.75 -2.89 -8.06
N TRP A 105 12.07 -3.89 -8.62
CA TRP A 105 10.64 -3.86 -8.86
C TRP A 105 10.00 -5.18 -8.43
N LEU A 106 8.84 -5.08 -7.77
CA LEU A 106 7.98 -6.21 -7.45
C LEU A 106 6.80 -6.20 -8.41
N LYS A 107 6.55 -7.31 -9.13
CA LYS A 107 5.35 -7.41 -9.98
C LYS A 107 4.11 -7.33 -9.09
N LYS A 108 3.17 -6.45 -9.41
CA LYS A 108 1.93 -6.31 -8.64
C LYS A 108 1.07 -7.56 -8.77
N TYR A 109 0.25 -7.82 -7.76
CA TYR A 109 -0.82 -8.79 -7.89
C TYR A 109 -1.94 -8.23 -8.75
N LYS A 110 -2.56 -9.08 -9.57
CA LYS A 110 -3.83 -8.80 -10.24
C LYS A 110 -4.92 -9.34 -9.32
N VAL A 111 -5.82 -8.47 -8.88
CA VAL A 111 -6.97 -8.83 -8.05
C VAL A 111 -8.16 -9.16 -8.94
N ASN A 112 -8.86 -10.24 -8.62
CA ASN A 112 -10.11 -10.62 -9.25
C ASN A 112 -11.26 -9.88 -8.56
N ASN A 113 -11.61 -8.71 -9.09
CA ASN A 113 -12.62 -7.85 -8.47
C ASN A 113 -14.05 -8.42 -8.51
N ASN A 114 -14.31 -9.43 -9.35
CA ASN A 114 -15.64 -10.03 -9.47
C ASN A 114 -16.15 -10.58 -8.13
N TYR A 115 -15.26 -11.07 -7.26
CA TYR A 115 -15.64 -11.58 -5.94
C TYR A 115 -16.24 -10.51 -5.03
N PHE A 116 -15.93 -9.22 -5.26
CA PHE A 116 -16.31 -8.14 -4.35
C PHE A 116 -17.62 -7.45 -4.74
N ILE A 117 -18.04 -7.58 -5.99
CA ILE A 117 -19.27 -6.98 -6.52
C ILE A 117 -20.49 -7.43 -5.69
N PRO A 118 -20.75 -8.73 -5.49
CA PRO A 118 -21.95 -9.18 -4.79
C PRO A 118 -21.94 -8.94 -3.27
N LEU A 119 -20.84 -8.47 -2.67
CA LEU A 119 -20.74 -8.38 -1.21
C LEU A 119 -21.69 -7.33 -0.62
N GLY A 120 -21.98 -6.28 -1.39
CA GLY A 120 -22.88 -5.21 -0.95
C GLY A 120 -24.27 -5.26 -1.57
N THR A 121 -24.68 -6.41 -2.08
CA THR A 121 -25.91 -6.55 -2.88
C THR A 121 -26.72 -7.76 -2.41
N THR A 122 -28.04 -7.60 -2.42
CA THR A 122 -29.00 -8.69 -2.25
C THR A 122 -29.52 -9.14 -3.62
N TYR A 123 -29.82 -10.42 -3.75
CA TYR A 123 -30.38 -10.99 -4.97
C TYR A 123 -31.64 -11.81 -4.68
N PRO A 124 -32.58 -11.94 -5.64
CA PRO A 124 -33.77 -12.76 -5.47
C PRO A 124 -33.46 -14.25 -5.49
N ASN A 125 -32.34 -14.69 -6.06
CA ASN A 125 -31.96 -16.10 -6.11
C ASN A 125 -30.48 -16.32 -5.76
N LEU A 126 -30.17 -17.50 -5.22
CA LEU A 126 -28.78 -17.92 -5.01
C LEU A 126 -27.98 -18.03 -6.31
N SER A 127 -28.63 -18.38 -7.42
CA SER A 127 -27.99 -18.50 -8.74
C SER A 127 -27.45 -17.17 -9.27
N ASP A 128 -27.98 -16.04 -8.79
CA ASP A 128 -27.58 -14.71 -9.26
C ASP A 128 -26.15 -14.34 -8.79
N TYR A 129 -25.62 -15.09 -7.83
CA TYR A 129 -24.23 -14.99 -7.40
C TYR A 129 -23.24 -15.76 -8.31
N GLU A 130 -23.72 -16.72 -9.11
CA GLU A 130 -22.86 -17.60 -9.91
C GLU A 130 -22.02 -16.89 -10.99
N PRO A 131 -22.47 -15.79 -11.63
CA PRO A 131 -21.61 -14.99 -12.51
C PRO A 131 -20.33 -14.46 -11.84
N TYR A 132 -20.34 -14.31 -10.52
CA TYR A 132 -19.23 -13.78 -9.72
C TYR A 132 -18.42 -14.87 -9.03
N TRP A 133 -19.11 -15.85 -8.45
CA TRP A 133 -18.51 -16.87 -7.58
C TRP A 133 -18.33 -18.24 -8.27
N GLY A 134 -18.82 -18.39 -9.50
CA GLY A 134 -18.90 -19.67 -10.22
C GLY A 134 -20.09 -20.50 -9.73
N THR A 135 -20.27 -21.70 -10.29
CA THR A 135 -21.35 -22.62 -9.90
C THR A 135 -21.31 -22.92 -8.40
N LEU A 136 -22.46 -22.76 -7.74
CA LEU A 136 -22.60 -22.88 -6.30
C LEU A 136 -23.32 -24.18 -5.93
N LYS A 137 -22.80 -24.88 -4.94
CA LYS A 137 -23.44 -26.03 -4.30
C LYS A 137 -23.80 -25.68 -2.87
N ILE A 138 -25.03 -25.97 -2.47
CA ILE A 138 -25.46 -25.80 -1.08
C ILE A 138 -24.87 -26.93 -0.25
N LEU A 139 -23.96 -26.60 0.66
CA LEU A 139 -23.37 -27.54 1.60
C LEU A 139 -24.20 -27.66 2.87
N LYS A 140 -24.77 -26.54 3.33
CA LYS A 140 -25.60 -26.48 4.54
C LYS A 140 -26.71 -25.45 4.35
N LYS A 141 -27.91 -25.79 4.84
CA LYS A 141 -29.07 -24.89 4.96
C LYS A 141 -29.60 -24.99 6.38
N LYS A 142 -29.63 -23.88 7.12
CA LYS A 142 -30.18 -23.79 8.48
C LYS A 142 -31.41 -22.91 8.45
N LYS A 143 -32.53 -23.41 8.99
CA LYS A 143 -33.78 -22.66 9.12
C LYS A 143 -33.75 -21.74 10.34
N GLY A 144 -34.09 -20.47 10.14
CA GLY A 144 -34.48 -19.52 11.18
C GLY A 144 -35.99 -19.27 11.16
N SER A 145 -36.46 -18.31 11.95
CA SER A 145 -37.91 -17.99 12.03
C SER A 145 -38.45 -17.38 10.72
N TYR A 146 -37.70 -16.44 10.13
CA TYR A 146 -38.07 -15.74 8.89
C TYR A 146 -36.89 -15.68 7.90
N SER A 147 -35.96 -16.61 8.04
CA SER A 147 -34.71 -16.60 7.29
C SER A 147 -34.14 -18.00 7.13
N TYR A 148 -33.18 -18.13 6.22
CA TYR A 148 -32.32 -19.30 6.11
C TYR A 148 -30.87 -18.87 5.97
N ASP A 149 -29.98 -19.54 6.69
CA ASP A 149 -28.54 -19.39 6.51
C ASP A 149 -28.02 -20.50 5.60
N TYR A 150 -27.34 -20.10 4.53
CA TYR A 150 -26.74 -20.98 3.56
C TYR A 150 -25.22 -20.98 3.70
N THR A 151 -24.63 -22.15 3.69
CA THR A 151 -23.20 -22.34 3.39
C THR A 151 -23.10 -22.92 1.99
N LEU A 152 -22.48 -22.16 1.09
CA LEU A 152 -22.30 -22.52 -0.31
C LEU A 152 -20.83 -22.81 -0.57
N ILE A 153 -20.55 -23.70 -1.52
CA ILE A 153 -19.20 -24.01 -1.98
C ILE A 153 -19.15 -23.97 -3.50
N ASN A 154 -18.04 -23.47 -4.07
CA ASN A 154 -17.80 -23.53 -5.52
C ASN A 154 -16.74 -24.60 -5.87
N GLU A 155 -16.52 -24.81 -7.16
CA GLU A 155 -15.52 -25.75 -7.67
C GLU A 155 -14.07 -25.43 -7.24
N LYS A 156 -13.81 -24.17 -6.86
CA LYS A 156 -12.50 -23.71 -6.38
C LYS A 156 -12.30 -23.94 -4.88
N GLN A 157 -13.27 -24.58 -4.21
CA GLN A 157 -13.28 -24.83 -2.76
C GLN A 157 -13.28 -23.54 -1.93
N ASP A 158 -13.93 -22.50 -2.44
CA ASP A 158 -14.25 -21.29 -1.68
C ASP A 158 -15.62 -21.48 -1.01
N TYR A 159 -15.77 -20.94 0.20
CA TYR A 159 -17.00 -20.99 0.97
C TYR A 159 -17.67 -19.61 0.99
N PHE A 160 -18.97 -19.58 0.77
CA PHE A 160 -19.78 -18.38 0.79
C PHE A 160 -20.93 -18.55 1.77
N TYR A 161 -21.20 -17.50 2.55
CA TYR A 161 -22.25 -17.49 3.54
C TYR A 161 -23.27 -16.43 3.16
N VAL A 162 -24.49 -16.89 2.89
CA VAL A 162 -25.60 -16.06 2.42
C VAL A 162 -26.78 -16.29 3.34
N THR A 163 -27.42 -15.21 3.77
CA THR A 163 -28.63 -15.27 4.58
C THR A 163 -29.80 -14.79 3.74
N SER A 164 -30.85 -15.60 3.66
CA SER A 164 -32.11 -15.18 3.03
C SER A 164 -33.03 -14.54 4.05
N ASN A 165 -33.71 -13.45 3.70
CA ASN A 165 -34.76 -12.85 4.51
C ASN A 165 -36.05 -12.74 3.70
N VAL A 166 -37.20 -12.93 4.36
CA VAL A 166 -38.49 -12.69 3.71
C VAL A 166 -38.56 -11.22 3.29
N ASN A 167 -38.82 -10.98 2.01
CA ASN A 167 -38.98 -9.64 1.44
C ASN A 167 -40.44 -9.36 1.11
N ALA A 168 -41.16 -10.35 0.58
CA ALA A 168 -42.55 -10.20 0.17
C ALA A 168 -43.33 -11.53 0.29
N LEU A 169 -44.62 -11.46 -0.04
CA LEU A 169 -45.48 -12.61 -0.28
C LEU A 169 -45.86 -12.63 -1.76
N ASP A 170 -45.94 -13.82 -2.35
CA ASP A 170 -46.57 -13.98 -3.66
C ASP A 170 -48.11 -13.97 -3.56
N ASP A 171 -48.80 -14.00 -4.70
CA ASP A 171 -50.27 -13.99 -4.78
C ASP A 171 -50.93 -15.19 -4.08
N ASN A 172 -50.17 -16.27 -3.84
CA ASN A 172 -50.62 -17.47 -3.15
C ASN A 172 -50.27 -17.45 -1.65
N GLY A 173 -49.70 -16.35 -1.15
CA GLY A 173 -49.27 -16.20 0.24
C GLY A 173 -47.97 -16.92 0.60
N ASN A 174 -47.18 -17.37 -0.39
CA ASN A 174 -45.86 -17.94 -0.13
C ASN A 174 -44.81 -16.85 0.09
N PHE A 175 -43.86 -17.12 0.98
CA PHE A 175 -42.74 -16.20 1.21
C PHE A 175 -41.80 -16.11 0.01
N LEU A 176 -41.56 -14.88 -0.43
CA LEU A 176 -40.49 -14.50 -1.34
C LEU A 176 -39.29 -14.03 -0.52
N TYR A 177 -38.09 -14.44 -0.92
CA TYR A 177 -36.86 -14.20 -0.18
C TYR A 177 -35.87 -13.37 -0.98
N ASP A 178 -35.19 -12.46 -0.29
CA ASP A 178 -33.96 -11.83 -0.76
C ASP A 178 -32.77 -12.48 -0.07
N TYR A 179 -31.74 -12.75 -0.85
CA TYR A 179 -30.51 -13.42 -0.42
C TYR A 179 -29.41 -12.36 -0.31
N GLY A 180 -28.91 -12.15 0.91
CA GLY A 180 -27.86 -11.19 1.20
C GLY A 180 -26.54 -11.86 1.57
N PHE A 181 -25.44 -11.25 1.14
CA PHE A 181 -24.10 -11.65 1.56
C PHE A 181 -23.92 -11.44 3.07
N SER A 182 -23.41 -12.48 3.76
CA SER A 182 -23.09 -12.41 5.19
C SER A 182 -21.58 -12.46 5.41
N SER A 183 -20.89 -13.43 4.82
CA SER A 183 -19.43 -13.51 4.84
C SER A 183 -18.91 -14.43 3.73
N LEU A 184 -17.61 -14.45 3.48
CA LEU A 184 -16.99 -15.45 2.61
C LEU A 184 -15.60 -15.82 3.10
N ASN A 185 -15.20 -17.06 2.80
CA ASN A 185 -13.87 -17.61 3.06
C ASN A 185 -13.35 -18.21 1.77
N CYS A 186 -12.43 -17.52 1.10
CA CYS A 186 -11.86 -17.99 -0.17
C CYS A 186 -10.36 -18.20 -0.09
N LYS A 187 -9.84 -19.06 -0.96
CA LYS A 187 -8.39 -19.25 -1.09
C LYS A 187 -7.79 -18.05 -1.78
N LEU A 188 -6.71 -17.52 -1.22
CA LEU A 188 -6.03 -16.33 -1.75
C LEU A 188 -5.65 -16.44 -3.24
N LYS A 189 -5.25 -17.63 -3.70
CA LYS A 189 -4.95 -17.92 -5.12
C LYS A 189 -6.13 -17.71 -6.08
N ASN A 190 -7.37 -17.75 -5.58
CA ASN A 190 -8.58 -17.52 -6.37
C ASN A 190 -8.90 -16.02 -6.49
N LEU A 191 -8.41 -15.22 -5.54
CA LEU A 191 -8.53 -13.75 -5.54
C LEU A 191 -7.40 -13.05 -6.30
N ILE A 192 -6.19 -13.60 -6.21
CA ILE A 192 -4.99 -12.97 -6.78
C ILE A 192 -4.05 -13.99 -7.42
N ASN A 193 -3.22 -13.53 -8.35
CA ASN A 193 -2.17 -14.34 -8.98
C ASN A 193 -0.94 -14.60 -8.08
N ILE A 194 -1.16 -15.14 -6.89
CA ILE A 194 -0.10 -15.65 -6.00
C ILE A 194 0.16 -17.13 -6.31
N ASN A 195 1.44 -17.51 -6.42
CA ASN A 195 1.85 -18.87 -6.76
C ASN A 195 2.87 -19.49 -5.79
N LYS A 196 3.33 -18.72 -4.80
CA LYS A 196 4.28 -19.19 -3.79
C LYS A 196 4.13 -18.45 -2.48
N ALA A 197 4.61 -19.07 -1.41
CA ALA A 197 4.71 -18.44 -0.11
C ALA A 197 5.45 -17.10 -0.19
N THR A 198 4.88 -16.07 0.44
CA THR A 198 5.42 -14.71 0.38
C THR A 198 5.35 -14.08 1.76
N ASN A 199 6.46 -13.46 2.22
CA ASN A 199 6.44 -12.67 3.44
C ASN A 199 5.36 -11.57 3.37
N PHE A 200 4.57 -11.39 4.42
CA PHE A 200 3.39 -10.52 4.38
C PHE A 200 3.72 -9.07 3.99
N LYS A 201 4.87 -8.52 4.38
CA LYS A 201 5.28 -7.16 3.98
C LYS A 201 5.54 -7.06 2.48
N ILE A 202 6.09 -8.12 1.87
CA ILE A 202 6.25 -8.18 0.42
C ILE A 202 4.89 -8.31 -0.26
N PHE A 203 4.00 -9.13 0.30
CA PHE A 203 2.63 -9.32 -0.18
C PHE A 203 1.85 -8.01 -0.21
N LEU A 204 1.79 -7.26 0.90
CA LEU A 204 1.10 -5.98 1.01
C LEU A 204 1.63 -4.96 -0.02
N ARG A 205 2.95 -4.89 -0.20
CA ARG A 205 3.57 -4.01 -1.23
C ARG A 205 3.20 -4.43 -2.65
N LYS A 206 3.07 -5.73 -2.93
CA LYS A 206 2.63 -6.22 -4.23
C LYS A 206 1.14 -5.94 -4.49
N LEU A 207 0.31 -5.87 -3.45
CA LEU A 207 -1.07 -5.36 -3.53
C LEU A 207 -1.11 -3.84 -3.65
N GLY A 208 -0.08 -3.13 -3.19
CA GLY A 208 -0.07 -1.67 -3.11
C GLY A 208 -0.72 -1.12 -1.84
N VAL A 209 -0.94 -1.97 -0.84
CA VAL A 209 -1.48 -1.62 0.47
C VAL A 209 -0.43 -0.83 1.26
N LYS A 210 -0.83 0.32 1.79
CA LYS A 210 0.03 1.22 2.57
C LYS A 210 -0.21 1.14 4.07
N TYR A 211 -1.46 0.93 4.46
CA TYR A 211 -1.91 0.89 5.85
C TYR A 211 -2.55 -0.47 6.11
N TYR A 212 -2.25 -1.04 7.27
CA TYR A 212 -2.69 -2.35 7.70
C TYR A 212 -2.54 -2.44 9.21
N ASN A 213 -3.34 -3.28 9.86
CA ASN A 213 -3.14 -3.68 11.23
C ASN A 213 -2.51 -5.06 11.27
N TYR A 214 -1.59 -5.28 12.21
CA TYR A 214 -0.95 -6.59 12.37
C TYR A 214 -0.76 -6.90 13.85
N ASP A 215 -1.45 -7.93 14.32
CA ASP A 215 -1.26 -8.49 15.64
C ASP A 215 -0.25 -9.64 15.57
N SER A 216 0.89 -9.46 16.24
CA SER A 216 1.96 -10.44 16.28
C SER A 216 1.64 -11.69 17.09
N ASN A 217 0.70 -11.62 18.02
CA ASN A 217 0.34 -12.71 18.92
C ASN A 217 -0.58 -13.69 18.20
N SER A 218 -1.69 -13.20 17.65
CA SER A 218 -2.65 -14.01 16.89
C SER A 218 -2.23 -14.28 15.45
N LYS A 219 -1.17 -13.61 14.96
CA LYS A 219 -0.78 -13.59 13.53
C LYS A 219 -1.88 -13.05 12.62
N PHE A 220 -2.76 -12.22 13.16
CA PHE A 220 -3.85 -11.62 12.42
C PHE A 220 -3.39 -10.36 11.67
N LEU A 221 -3.77 -10.27 10.41
CA LEU A 221 -3.50 -9.15 9.52
C LEU A 221 -4.82 -8.69 8.91
N ASP A 222 -5.13 -7.41 9.05
CA ASP A 222 -6.23 -6.78 8.33
C ASP A 222 -5.81 -5.51 7.59
N PHE A 223 -6.53 -5.22 6.51
CA PHE A 223 -6.34 -4.01 5.72
C PHE A 223 -7.48 -3.83 4.72
N ILE A 224 -7.74 -2.57 4.37
CA ILE A 224 -8.63 -2.25 3.24
C ILE A 224 -7.93 -2.63 1.93
N CYS A 225 -8.56 -3.50 1.15
CA CYS A 225 -8.05 -3.87 -0.17
C CYS A 225 -8.70 -3.07 -1.31
N CYS A 226 -10.00 -2.85 -1.22
CA CYS A 226 -10.79 -2.16 -2.23
C CYS A 226 -12.08 -1.61 -1.60
N LYS A 227 -12.94 -1.04 -2.45
CA LYS A 227 -14.30 -0.65 -2.09
C LYS A 227 -15.29 -1.44 -2.96
N THR A 228 -16.49 -1.65 -2.45
CA THR A 228 -17.63 -2.19 -3.22
C THR A 228 -18.85 -1.30 -3.03
N TYR A 229 -19.79 -1.35 -3.96
CA TYR A 229 -21.04 -0.60 -3.86
C TYR A 229 -22.01 -1.35 -2.95
N TYR A 230 -22.47 -0.67 -1.90
CA TYR A 230 -23.42 -1.17 -0.92
C TYR A 230 -24.81 -0.63 -1.29
N ALA A 231 -25.61 -1.47 -1.95
CA ALA A 231 -26.82 -1.07 -2.65
C ALA A 231 -27.88 -0.48 -1.71
N SER A 232 -28.03 -1.05 -0.50
CA SER A 232 -29.02 -0.61 0.49
C SER A 232 -28.76 0.79 1.04
N GLU A 233 -27.50 1.26 1.05
CA GLU A 233 -27.12 2.59 1.53
C GLU A 233 -26.66 3.53 0.40
N HIS A 234 -26.76 3.08 -0.85
CA HIS A 234 -26.31 3.82 -2.03
C HIS A 234 -24.89 4.39 -1.94
N LYS A 235 -23.98 3.71 -1.24
CA LYS A 235 -22.61 4.21 -0.97
C LYS A 235 -21.55 3.17 -1.29
N TYR A 236 -20.31 3.62 -1.48
CA TYR A 236 -19.16 2.71 -1.55
C TYR A 236 -18.61 2.44 -0.16
N ILE A 237 -18.56 1.17 0.23
CA ILE A 237 -18.05 0.70 1.52
C ILE A 237 -16.69 0.03 1.37
N ASP A 238 -15.83 0.10 2.40
CA ASP A 238 -14.53 -0.55 2.35
C ASP A 238 -14.67 -2.06 2.51
N VAL A 239 -13.89 -2.78 1.70
CA VAL A 239 -13.75 -4.24 1.78
C VAL A 239 -12.45 -4.52 2.52
N VAL A 240 -12.56 -4.85 3.80
CA VAL A 240 -11.44 -5.20 4.67
C VAL A 240 -11.12 -6.67 4.50
N TRP A 241 -9.91 -6.98 4.08
CA TRP A 241 -9.39 -8.34 4.05
C TRP A 241 -8.85 -8.70 5.42
N GLN A 242 -9.16 -9.91 5.85
CA GLN A 242 -8.70 -10.48 7.12
C GLN A 242 -7.99 -11.79 6.84
N ILE A 243 -6.74 -11.90 7.33
CA ILE A 243 -5.83 -13.00 7.01
C ILE A 243 -5.08 -13.42 8.26
N TYR A 244 -5.05 -14.73 8.53
CA TYR A 244 -4.13 -15.31 9.50
C TYR A 244 -2.84 -15.77 8.81
N LEU A 245 -1.70 -15.29 9.31
CA LEU A 245 -0.36 -15.64 8.81
C LEU A 245 0.15 -16.93 9.46
N ASP A 246 1.15 -17.56 8.83
CA ASP A 246 1.89 -18.64 9.49
C ASP A 246 2.82 -18.13 10.61
N LYS A 247 3.45 -19.06 11.32
CA LYS A 247 4.42 -18.75 12.39
C LYS A 247 5.63 -17.93 11.91
N LYS A 248 5.94 -17.95 10.60
CA LYS A 248 7.05 -17.23 9.96
C LYS A 248 6.60 -15.93 9.28
N ASN A 249 5.36 -15.48 9.53
CA ASN A 249 4.72 -14.32 8.92
C ASN A 249 4.69 -14.38 7.37
N GLN A 250 4.44 -15.58 6.85
CA GLN A 250 4.26 -15.88 5.44
C GLN A 250 2.78 -16.08 5.11
N ILE A 251 2.44 -15.75 3.87
CA ILE A 251 1.14 -15.95 3.27
C ILE A 251 1.32 -16.95 2.12
N PHE A 252 0.46 -17.96 2.08
CA PHE A 252 0.49 -19.03 1.10
C PHE A 252 -0.63 -18.86 0.08
N PRO A 253 -0.50 -19.44 -1.13
CA PRO A 253 -1.58 -19.40 -2.11
C PRO A 253 -2.91 -19.99 -1.60
N ASN A 254 -2.85 -20.99 -0.72
CA ASN A 254 -4.03 -21.63 -0.13
C ASN A 254 -4.49 -21.00 1.20
N THR A 255 -3.91 -19.87 1.63
CA THR A 255 -4.38 -19.15 2.82
C THR A 255 -5.83 -18.70 2.61
N ASN A 256 -6.68 -18.95 3.61
CA ASN A 256 -8.05 -18.44 3.61
C ASN A 256 -8.04 -16.94 3.86
N VAL A 257 -8.87 -16.22 3.11
CA VAL A 257 -9.13 -14.79 3.28
C VAL A 257 -10.60 -14.65 3.65
N SER A 258 -10.87 -13.96 4.75
CA SER A 258 -12.20 -13.51 5.13
C SER A 258 -12.35 -12.00 4.91
N PHE A 259 -13.58 -11.52 4.94
CA PHE A 259 -13.92 -10.16 4.52
C PHE A 259 -14.92 -9.55 5.48
N VAL A 260 -14.73 -8.26 5.74
CA VAL A 260 -15.69 -7.42 6.45
C VAL A 260 -15.96 -6.18 5.61
N LEU A 261 -17.24 -5.84 5.48
CA LEU A 261 -17.68 -4.56 4.91
C LEU A 261 -17.87 -3.57 6.04
N THR A 262 -17.15 -2.45 5.99
CA THR A 262 -17.24 -1.41 7.02
C THR A 262 -16.75 -0.08 6.46
N ASP A 263 -17.25 1.03 6.99
CA ASP A 263 -16.72 2.39 6.80
C ASP A 263 -15.92 2.88 8.02
N ASP A 264 -15.85 2.07 9.08
CA ASP A 264 -15.23 2.39 10.37
C ASP A 264 -13.86 1.73 10.57
N TRP A 265 -13.28 1.13 9.52
CA TRP A 265 -11.95 0.53 9.65
C TRP A 265 -10.93 1.58 10.07
N LYS A 266 -10.31 1.35 11.23
CA LYS A 266 -9.30 2.24 11.82
C LYS A 266 -8.01 1.48 12.03
N ARG A 267 -6.91 2.24 11.92
CA ARG A 267 -5.58 1.73 12.26
C ARG A 267 -5.41 1.74 13.78
N TYR A 268 -4.88 0.66 14.33
CA TYR A 268 -4.46 0.56 15.73
C TYR A 268 -2.96 0.28 15.85
#